data_AF-M3IM83-F1
#
_entry.id   AF-M3IM83-F1
#
_cell.length_a   1.000
_cell.length_b   1.000
_cell.length_c   1.000
_cell.angle_alpha   90.00
_cell.angle_beta   90.00
_cell.angle_gamma   90.00
#
_symmetry.space_group_name_H-M   'P 1'
#
loop_
_entity.id
_entity.type
_entity.pdbx_description
1 polymer ?
#
loop_
_entity_poly.entity_id
_entity_poly.type
_entity_poly.pdbx_seq_one_letter_code
_entity_poly.pdbx_strand_id
1 'polypeptide(L)'
;MFLKISCTPPSIMNTTPPRKINRISFSDNGFSIGDSELNAPGSSIRRSHWKPHSSTSRCTLCDKTLSVKNGIVNCRKCGQLFCNDHTHYKVRLRNPEGDEKVPQYDSSGVWCRCCETCYLAKQTSPEVNSVDLTDEFQHYRQNKVESQQLYRTKIQRNFIKLTNLLLDNSSVDEVVNWSPDSTNCSICFVKFNIFIRRHHCRLCGTVVCDDPNGIRKSCSINVPLIKLIEKLPHLNYQKPPSPDEKVKFRCCVDCKNALLFDWKRQVDTDDGVFVMYEAMSVQKQQIDRLIPQFESLVNAMQDSIKVRNKLVHALKDLENSLIQFRDSFYSKEDDKLMIKSEYVTYEKVITNIYQANAMFLQDNLVKYKSISDQYKEKTELPRTPSPPRLTKKQIREMREQLMVINEQKFLVENLIKDYTKARRFGELDSLIANKTELQNAIDELERELGEFSF
;
A
#
# COMPACT_ATOMS: atom_id res chain seq x y z
N MET A 1 80.40 16.20 8.28
CA MET A 1 80.74 14.79 7.98
C MET A 1 80.25 14.47 6.56
N PHE A 2 80.82 13.50 5.86
CA PHE A 2 80.61 13.23 4.42
C PHE A 2 80.19 11.75 4.21
N LEU A 3 79.75 11.25 3.04
CA LEU A 3 79.63 11.77 1.67
C LEU A 3 78.11 12.00 1.31
N LYS A 4 77.54 12.16 0.08
CA LYS A 4 77.87 11.82 -1.34
C LYS A 4 77.96 10.29 -1.60
N ILE A 5 77.71 9.68 -2.76
CA ILE A 5 77.20 9.97 -4.13
C ILE A 5 76.45 8.65 -4.55
N SER A 6 75.49 8.53 -5.49
CA SER A 6 75.09 9.21 -6.74
C SER A 6 73.55 9.49 -6.75
N CYS A 7 72.73 9.60 -7.82
CA CYS A 7 72.87 9.47 -9.29
C CYS A 7 71.87 10.39 -10.04
N THR A 8 71.60 10.15 -11.34
CA THR A 8 70.93 11.12 -12.26
C THR A 8 69.57 10.67 -12.84
N PRO A 9 68.64 11.62 -13.16
CA PRO A 9 67.35 11.36 -13.82
C PRO A 9 67.37 11.63 -15.35
N PRO A 10 66.44 11.05 -16.14
CA PRO A 10 66.23 11.40 -17.55
C PRO A 10 64.96 12.23 -17.84
N SER A 11 65.14 13.26 -18.68
CA SER A 11 64.23 13.96 -19.62
C SER A 11 62.68 13.81 -19.54
N ILE A 12 62.01 14.97 -19.58
CA ILE A 12 60.57 15.19 -19.82
C ILE A 12 60.23 15.06 -21.33
N MET A 13 59.01 14.62 -21.68
CA MET A 13 58.34 15.03 -22.93
C MET A 13 56.84 15.36 -22.77
N ASN A 14 56.53 16.64 -22.94
CA ASN A 14 55.31 17.29 -23.46
C ASN A 14 53.91 16.69 -23.18
N THR A 15 53.10 17.47 -22.45
CA THR A 15 51.64 17.34 -22.38
C THR A 15 50.94 18.10 -23.52
N THR A 16 49.73 17.64 -23.88
CA THR A 16 48.80 18.37 -24.79
C THR A 16 47.45 18.55 -24.06
N PRO A 17 46.75 19.70 -24.18
CA PRO A 17 45.60 19.99 -23.32
C PRO A 17 44.34 19.16 -23.63
N PRO A 18 43.45 18.93 -22.64
CA PRO A 18 42.19 18.22 -22.86
C PRO A 18 41.25 19.03 -23.75
N ARG A 19 40.97 18.52 -24.96
CA ARG A 19 39.89 19.04 -25.81
C ARG A 19 38.55 18.71 -25.14
N LYS A 20 37.78 19.75 -24.80
CA LYS A 20 36.36 19.60 -24.44
C LYS A 20 35.62 18.91 -25.60
N ILE A 21 34.97 17.80 -25.32
CA ILE A 21 33.97 17.20 -26.22
C ILE A 21 32.60 17.63 -25.69
N ASN A 22 31.76 18.15 -26.59
CA ASN A 22 30.46 18.71 -26.24
C ASN A 22 29.48 17.62 -25.79
N ARG A 23 28.58 17.96 -24.87
CA ARG A 23 27.35 17.17 -24.67
C ARG A 23 26.51 17.25 -25.94
N ILE A 24 26.26 16.11 -26.56
CA ILE A 24 25.07 15.86 -27.38
C ILE A 24 24.45 14.57 -26.82
N SER A 25 23.14 14.57 -26.62
CA SER A 25 22.39 13.48 -26.01
C SER A 25 21.40 12.86 -27.00
N PHE A 26 20.92 11.66 -26.64
CA PHE A 26 19.79 10.87 -27.14
C PHE A 26 20.06 9.64 -28.01
N SER A 27 19.15 8.67 -27.78
CA SER A 27 18.81 7.48 -28.56
C SER A 27 19.92 6.50 -28.92
N ASP A 28 19.88 5.37 -28.22
CA ASP A 28 19.98 4.02 -28.77
C ASP A 28 20.56 3.85 -30.18
N ASN A 29 21.80 3.37 -30.25
CA ASN A 29 22.10 2.17 -31.03
C ASN A 29 23.37 1.49 -30.53
N GLY A 30 23.46 0.17 -30.74
CA GLY A 30 24.48 -0.66 -30.10
C GLY A 30 25.89 -0.46 -30.65
N PHE A 31 26.84 -0.09 -29.78
CA PHE A 31 28.27 -0.31 -29.98
C PHE A 31 28.78 -1.33 -28.97
N SER A 32 29.38 -2.43 -29.44
CA SER A 32 29.68 -3.60 -28.61
C SER A 32 30.98 -3.48 -27.80
N ILE A 33 31.09 -2.46 -26.94
CA ILE A 33 32.20 -2.37 -25.96
C ILE A 33 31.79 -3.10 -24.67
N GLY A 34 31.92 -4.42 -24.69
CA GLY A 34 31.58 -5.30 -23.57
C GLY A 34 32.52 -5.21 -22.37
N ASP A 35 33.65 -4.54 -22.52
CA ASP A 35 34.74 -4.42 -21.53
C ASP A 35 35.11 -2.93 -21.25
N SER A 36 34.13 -2.00 -21.32
CA SER A 36 34.33 -0.64 -20.79
C SER A 36 34.34 -0.64 -19.25
N GLU A 37 35.39 -0.07 -18.68
CA GLU A 37 35.91 -0.24 -17.31
C GLU A 37 35.01 0.22 -16.14
N LEU A 38 33.74 0.55 -16.39
CA LEU A 38 32.82 1.18 -15.42
C LEU A 38 31.82 0.20 -14.77
N ASN A 39 32.09 -1.11 -14.78
CA ASN A 39 31.32 -2.10 -14.01
C ASN A 39 32.24 -3.03 -13.17
N ALA A 40 32.76 -2.45 -12.09
CA ALA A 40 33.43 -3.08 -10.95
C ALA A 40 34.80 -3.78 -11.18
N PRO A 41 35.80 -3.54 -10.31
CA PRO A 41 36.92 -4.45 -10.13
C PRO A 41 36.40 -5.84 -9.67
N GLY A 42 36.92 -6.92 -10.26
CA GLY A 42 36.58 -8.28 -9.85
C GLY A 42 35.64 -9.05 -10.78
N SER A 43 35.89 -9.04 -12.09
CA SER A 43 35.25 -9.92 -13.08
C SER A 43 35.71 -11.39 -12.97
N SER A 44 35.72 -11.93 -11.75
CA SER A 44 36.45 -13.13 -11.30
C SER A 44 35.93 -14.48 -11.82
N ILE A 45 34.82 -14.50 -12.56
CA ILE A 45 34.23 -15.74 -13.07
C ILE A 45 35.11 -16.34 -14.19
N ARG A 46 35.62 -17.55 -13.91
CA ARG A 46 36.41 -18.36 -14.84
C ARG A 46 35.64 -18.58 -16.15
N ARG A 47 36.36 -18.53 -17.27
CA ARG A 47 35.80 -18.64 -18.64
C ARG A 47 36.06 -20.00 -19.30
N SER A 48 36.54 -21.00 -18.55
CA SER A 48 36.96 -22.31 -19.06
C SER A 48 35.84 -23.16 -19.68
N HIS A 49 34.57 -22.84 -19.37
CA HIS A 49 33.38 -23.46 -19.94
C HIS A 49 32.79 -22.71 -21.14
N TRP A 50 33.39 -21.59 -21.56
CA TRP A 50 32.87 -20.80 -22.68
C TRP A 50 33.14 -21.50 -24.00
N LYS A 51 32.11 -21.64 -24.85
CA LYS A 51 32.31 -22.11 -26.22
C LYS A 51 33.15 -21.10 -27.02
N PRO A 52 34.20 -21.54 -27.75
CA PRO A 52 34.90 -20.68 -28.68
C PRO A 52 33.98 -20.25 -29.81
N HIS A 53 34.23 -19.06 -30.38
CA HIS A 53 33.50 -18.56 -31.54
C HIS A 53 34.26 -18.81 -32.85
N SER A 54 33.51 -18.88 -33.94
CA SER A 54 33.94 -19.07 -35.32
C SER A 54 33.27 -18.03 -36.22
N SER A 55 33.73 -17.89 -37.47
CA SER A 55 33.05 -17.11 -38.52
C SER A 55 31.62 -17.61 -38.83
N THR A 56 31.30 -18.83 -38.43
CA THR A 56 30.01 -19.52 -38.64
C THR A 56 29.15 -19.62 -37.36
N SER A 57 29.54 -18.96 -36.27
CA SER A 57 28.81 -19.06 -35.00
C SER A 57 27.42 -18.44 -35.06
N ARG A 58 26.43 -19.13 -34.48
CA ARG A 58 25.00 -18.76 -34.49
C ARG A 58 24.47 -18.61 -33.07
N CYS A 59 23.42 -17.82 -32.89
CA CYS A 59 22.78 -17.61 -31.60
C CYS A 59 22.09 -18.90 -31.10
N THR A 60 22.43 -19.38 -29.90
CA THR A 60 21.87 -20.63 -29.34
C THR A 60 20.34 -20.60 -29.17
N LEU A 61 19.70 -19.42 -29.13
CA LEU A 61 18.24 -19.29 -28.96
C LEU A 61 17.46 -18.87 -30.22
N CYS A 62 18.03 -18.01 -31.09
CA CYS A 62 17.33 -17.50 -32.28
C CYS A 62 18.03 -17.84 -33.61
N ASP A 63 19.09 -18.64 -33.57
CA ASP A 63 19.86 -19.18 -34.70
C ASP A 63 20.42 -18.18 -35.73
N LYS A 64 20.28 -16.87 -35.50
CA LYS A 64 20.91 -15.82 -36.30
C LYS A 64 22.44 -15.93 -36.19
N THR A 65 23.13 -15.85 -37.33
CA THR A 65 24.60 -15.74 -37.38
C THR A 65 25.08 -14.56 -36.53
N LEU A 66 26.07 -14.79 -35.69
CA LEU A 66 26.62 -13.80 -34.78
C LEU A 66 27.69 -12.95 -35.47
N SER A 67 27.73 -11.67 -35.13
CA SER A 67 28.58 -10.65 -35.75
C SER A 67 28.87 -9.55 -34.73
N VAL A 68 29.80 -8.65 -35.06
CA VAL A 68 30.08 -7.46 -34.22
C VAL A 68 28.82 -6.57 -34.05
N LYS A 69 27.90 -6.56 -35.02
CA LYS A 69 26.69 -5.71 -35.01
C LYS A 69 25.57 -6.22 -34.11
N ASN A 70 25.26 -7.53 -34.14
CA ASN A 70 24.24 -8.14 -33.26
C ASN A 70 24.83 -8.72 -31.95
N GLY A 71 26.17 -8.75 -31.82
CA GLY A 71 26.90 -9.20 -30.65
C GLY A 71 27.28 -10.69 -30.71
N ILE A 72 28.48 -10.99 -30.25
CA ILE A 72 29.00 -12.35 -30.03
C ILE A 72 29.19 -12.50 -28.51
N VAL A 73 28.21 -13.08 -27.81
CA VAL A 73 28.15 -13.03 -26.34
C VAL A 73 28.02 -14.42 -25.73
N ASN A 74 29.03 -14.86 -24.98
CA ASN A 74 28.90 -16.05 -24.12
C ASN A 74 28.07 -15.72 -22.87
N CYS A 75 27.10 -16.58 -22.54
CA CYS A 75 26.42 -16.56 -21.25
C CYS A 75 27.40 -16.95 -20.13
N ARG A 76 27.53 -16.14 -19.07
CA ARG A 76 28.51 -16.39 -18.00
C ARG A 76 28.21 -17.68 -17.20
N LYS A 77 26.93 -18.10 -17.11
CA LYS A 77 26.51 -19.35 -16.44
C LYS A 77 26.78 -20.61 -17.28
N CYS A 78 26.27 -20.69 -18.51
CA CYS A 78 26.32 -21.93 -19.33
C CYS A 78 27.35 -21.94 -20.47
N GLY A 79 28.10 -20.85 -20.67
CA GLY A 79 29.17 -20.75 -21.69
C GLY A 79 28.72 -20.71 -23.15
N GLN A 80 27.44 -20.96 -23.45
CA GLN A 80 26.90 -20.96 -24.82
C GLN A 80 26.86 -19.54 -25.43
N LEU A 81 26.86 -19.45 -26.75
CA LEU A 81 26.94 -18.20 -27.54
C LEU A 81 25.55 -17.67 -27.94
N PHE A 82 25.36 -16.36 -27.86
CA PHE A 82 24.11 -15.67 -28.17
C PHE A 82 24.38 -14.28 -28.79
N CYS A 83 23.35 -13.69 -29.40
CA CYS A 83 23.34 -12.26 -29.70
C CYS A 83 23.04 -11.42 -28.44
N ASN A 84 23.13 -10.09 -28.56
CA ASN A 84 22.89 -9.17 -27.45
C ASN A 84 21.50 -9.32 -26.84
N ASP A 85 20.47 -9.38 -27.69
CA ASP A 85 19.05 -9.46 -27.33
C ASP A 85 18.77 -10.64 -26.39
N HIS A 86 19.32 -11.82 -26.70
CA HIS A 86 19.12 -13.05 -25.93
C HIS A 86 20.09 -13.23 -24.76
N THR A 87 20.85 -12.17 -24.39
CA THR A 87 21.74 -12.15 -23.22
C THR A 87 21.60 -10.90 -22.35
N HIS A 88 20.54 -10.10 -22.46
CA HIS A 88 20.44 -8.85 -21.69
C HIS A 88 20.26 -9.05 -20.16
N TYR A 89 19.85 -10.25 -19.73
CA TYR A 89 19.59 -10.64 -18.35
C TYR A 89 20.85 -10.68 -17.46
N LYS A 90 20.67 -10.49 -16.14
CA LYS A 90 21.74 -10.55 -15.12
C LYS A 90 21.39 -11.51 -13.98
N VAL A 91 22.38 -12.27 -13.51
CA VAL A 91 22.32 -13.15 -12.33
C VAL A 91 23.58 -12.97 -11.47
N ARG A 92 23.53 -13.25 -10.17
CA ARG A 92 24.72 -13.31 -9.31
C ARG A 92 25.33 -14.72 -9.39
N LEU A 93 26.65 -14.81 -9.59
CA LEU A 93 27.38 -16.08 -9.73
C LEU A 93 28.64 -16.12 -8.85
N ARG A 94 29.00 -17.31 -8.38
CA ARG A 94 30.36 -17.63 -7.90
C ARG A 94 31.12 -18.50 -8.91
N ASN A 95 32.42 -18.68 -8.70
CA ASN A 95 33.20 -19.69 -9.43
C ASN A 95 32.75 -21.11 -9.04
N PRO A 96 32.99 -22.11 -9.91
CA PRO A 96 32.86 -23.50 -9.51
C PRO A 96 33.85 -23.88 -8.41
N GLU A 97 33.39 -24.68 -7.45
CA GLU A 97 34.17 -25.26 -6.35
C GLU A 97 34.05 -26.80 -6.33
N GLY A 98 35.09 -27.51 -5.89
CA GLY A 98 35.11 -28.97 -5.91
C GLY A 98 34.90 -29.57 -7.32
N ASP A 99 33.94 -30.48 -7.44
CA ASP A 99 33.58 -31.16 -8.70
C ASP A 99 32.66 -30.32 -9.63
N GLU A 100 32.31 -29.09 -9.25
CA GLU A 100 31.48 -28.21 -10.08
C GLU A 100 32.15 -27.86 -11.42
N LYS A 101 31.43 -28.06 -12.53
CA LYS A 101 31.98 -27.84 -13.90
C LYS A 101 31.61 -26.50 -14.53
N VAL A 102 30.73 -25.74 -13.88
CA VAL A 102 30.24 -24.42 -14.33
C VAL A 102 30.03 -23.48 -13.12
N PRO A 103 30.18 -22.16 -13.29
CA PRO A 103 29.83 -21.16 -12.26
C PRO A 103 28.43 -21.39 -11.69
N GLN A 104 28.24 -21.23 -10.38
CA GLN A 104 26.95 -21.47 -9.72
C GLN A 104 26.24 -20.19 -9.32
N TYR A 105 24.92 -20.27 -9.12
CA TYR A 105 24.15 -19.17 -8.55
C TYR A 105 24.54 -18.97 -7.09
N ASP A 106 24.63 -17.71 -6.69
CA ASP A 106 25.10 -17.34 -5.37
C ASP A 106 24.50 -15.99 -4.95
N SER A 107 23.88 -15.90 -3.78
CA SER A 107 23.25 -14.67 -3.31
C SER A 107 24.28 -13.57 -2.97
N SER A 108 25.52 -13.94 -2.71
CA SER A 108 26.68 -13.07 -2.47
C SER A 108 27.55 -12.81 -3.72
N GLY A 109 27.41 -13.66 -4.76
CA GLY A 109 28.27 -13.67 -5.95
C GLY A 109 28.26 -12.40 -6.83
N VAL A 110 29.10 -12.42 -7.87
CA VAL A 110 29.30 -11.29 -8.79
C VAL A 110 28.15 -11.20 -9.80
N TRP A 111 27.62 -10.01 -10.05
CA TRP A 111 26.59 -9.76 -11.07
C TRP A 111 27.12 -10.00 -12.48
N CYS A 112 26.55 -10.98 -13.17
CA CYS A 112 27.03 -11.52 -14.43
C CYS A 112 25.94 -11.56 -15.51
N ARG A 113 26.32 -11.24 -16.75
CA ARG A 113 25.44 -11.31 -17.93
C ARG A 113 25.12 -12.75 -18.32
N CYS A 114 23.84 -13.06 -18.59
CA CYS A 114 23.39 -14.42 -18.88
C CYS A 114 22.27 -14.45 -19.93
N CYS A 115 22.00 -15.64 -20.49
CA CYS A 115 20.84 -15.87 -21.34
C CYS A 115 19.58 -16.10 -20.52
N GLU A 116 18.43 -15.94 -21.17
CA GLU A 116 17.09 -16.11 -20.57
C GLU A 116 16.94 -17.44 -19.83
N THR A 117 17.37 -18.55 -20.43
CA THR A 117 17.28 -19.89 -19.83
C THR A 117 17.99 -19.98 -18.48
N CYS A 118 19.14 -19.31 -18.34
CA CYS A 118 19.88 -19.24 -17.07
C CYS A 118 19.30 -18.20 -16.09
N TYR A 119 18.63 -17.17 -16.59
CA TYR A 119 17.92 -16.22 -15.75
C TYR A 119 16.68 -16.85 -15.11
N LEU A 120 15.87 -17.58 -15.89
CA LEU A 120 14.69 -18.28 -15.40
C LEU A 120 15.06 -19.47 -14.52
N ALA A 121 16.08 -20.25 -14.88
CA ALA A 121 16.61 -21.35 -14.05
C ALA A 121 17.30 -20.88 -12.74
N LYS A 122 17.34 -19.58 -12.44
CA LYS A 122 17.65 -19.07 -11.10
C LYS A 122 16.51 -19.38 -10.12
N GLN A 123 15.25 -19.40 -10.58
CA GLN A 123 14.07 -19.53 -9.71
C GLN A 123 13.98 -20.89 -8.99
N THR A 124 14.65 -21.92 -9.51
CA THR A 124 14.76 -23.26 -8.89
C THR A 124 15.98 -23.40 -7.97
N SER A 125 16.74 -22.32 -7.74
CA SER A 125 17.75 -22.28 -6.67
C SER A 125 17.04 -21.89 -5.37
N PRO A 126 17.07 -22.73 -4.32
CA PRO A 126 16.48 -22.36 -3.04
C PRO A 126 17.23 -21.18 -2.40
N GLU A 127 16.55 -20.56 -1.44
CA GLU A 127 17.07 -19.66 -0.42
C GLU A 127 17.91 -18.45 -0.90
N VAL A 128 17.25 -17.28 -0.89
CA VAL A 128 17.87 -16.16 -0.16
C VAL A 128 17.88 -16.58 1.31
N ASN A 129 19.06 -16.63 1.95
CA ASN A 129 19.21 -16.99 3.36
C ASN A 129 18.65 -15.88 4.27
N SER A 130 17.33 -15.74 4.33
CA SER A 130 16.61 -14.92 5.29
C SER A 130 16.41 -15.72 6.58
N VAL A 131 17.18 -15.39 7.61
CA VAL A 131 16.89 -15.87 8.97
C VAL A 131 15.70 -15.07 9.49
N ASP A 132 14.56 -15.71 9.72
CA ASP A 132 13.44 -15.07 10.39
C ASP A 132 13.72 -15.00 11.89
N LEU A 133 13.80 -13.77 12.42
CA LEU A 133 14.01 -13.48 13.84
C LEU A 133 12.74 -12.94 14.50
N THR A 134 11.57 -13.10 13.85
CA THR A 134 10.28 -12.57 14.32
C THR A 134 9.91 -13.11 15.70
N ASP A 135 10.11 -14.40 15.98
CA ASP A 135 9.78 -15.00 17.27
C ASP A 135 10.75 -14.56 18.38
N GLU A 136 12.05 -14.46 18.09
CA GLU A 136 13.03 -13.90 19.03
C GLU A 136 12.71 -12.43 19.35
N PHE A 137 12.42 -11.63 18.33
CA PHE A 137 12.01 -10.23 18.48
C PHE A 137 10.72 -10.11 19.30
N GLN A 138 9.71 -10.96 19.03
CA GLN A 138 8.48 -11.01 19.82
C GLN A 138 8.77 -11.34 21.29
N HIS A 139 9.60 -12.35 21.57
CA HIS A 139 9.98 -12.74 22.93
C HIS A 139 10.69 -11.59 23.69
N TYR A 140 11.76 -11.01 23.11
CA TYR A 140 12.47 -9.89 23.74
C TYR A 140 11.59 -8.65 23.90
N ARG A 141 10.70 -8.38 22.94
CA ARG A 141 9.73 -7.29 23.02
C ARG A 141 8.71 -7.54 24.12
N GLN A 142 8.19 -8.75 24.26
CA GLN A 142 7.16 -9.10 25.24
C GLN A 142 7.69 -8.92 26.68
N ASN A 143 8.85 -9.49 26.99
CA ASN A 143 9.51 -9.32 28.29
C ASN A 143 9.69 -7.84 28.68
N LYS A 144 10.01 -6.99 27.68
CA LYS A 144 10.17 -5.53 27.85
C LYS A 144 8.83 -4.80 28.04
N VAL A 145 7.79 -5.17 27.29
CA VAL A 145 6.44 -4.60 27.41
C VAL A 145 5.84 -4.94 28.77
N GLU A 146 5.93 -6.19 29.21
CA GLU A 146 5.44 -6.64 30.51
C GLU A 146 6.16 -5.93 31.67
N SER A 147 7.48 -5.82 31.60
CA SER A 147 8.28 -5.07 32.58
C SER A 147 7.83 -3.60 32.69
N GLN A 148 7.54 -2.95 31.56
CA GLN A 148 7.04 -1.57 31.53
C GLN A 148 5.59 -1.47 32.03
N GLN A 149 4.73 -2.44 31.72
CA GLN A 149 3.34 -2.49 32.19
C GLN A 149 3.27 -2.69 33.70
N LEU A 150 4.02 -3.64 34.26
CA LEU A 150 4.15 -3.86 35.71
C LEU A 150 4.65 -2.60 36.43
N TYR A 151 5.64 -1.91 35.87
CA TYR A 151 6.12 -0.63 36.40
C TYR A 151 5.00 0.43 36.38
N ARG A 152 4.31 0.62 35.25
CA ARG A 152 3.21 1.58 35.12
C ARG A 152 2.07 1.31 36.12
N THR A 153 1.62 0.07 36.25
CA THR A 153 0.59 -0.31 37.23
C THR A 153 1.05 -0.08 38.67
N LYS A 154 2.34 -0.30 38.99
CA LYS A 154 2.91 0.06 40.30
C LYS A 154 2.86 1.57 40.54
N ILE A 155 3.27 2.39 39.56
CA ILE A 155 3.26 3.85 39.68
C ILE A 155 1.82 4.40 39.78
N GLN A 156 0.86 3.86 39.03
CA GLN A 156 -0.57 4.20 39.13
C GLN A 156 -1.13 3.87 40.53
N ARG A 157 -0.90 2.66 41.05
CA ARG A 157 -1.32 2.27 42.42
C ARG A 157 -0.73 3.20 43.48
N ASN A 158 0.55 3.52 43.37
CA ASN A 158 1.23 4.41 44.30
C ASN A 158 0.70 5.85 44.20
N PHE A 159 0.36 6.33 42.99
CA PHE A 159 -0.26 7.64 42.80
C PHE A 159 -1.66 7.72 43.41
N ILE A 160 -2.46 6.65 43.32
CA ILE A 160 -3.77 6.57 44.00
C ILE A 160 -3.59 6.61 45.53
N LYS A 161 -2.71 5.77 46.13
CA LYS A 161 -2.44 5.80 47.58
C LYS A 161 -1.95 7.18 48.03
N LEU A 162 -1.03 7.79 47.27
CA LEU A 162 -0.54 9.15 47.54
C LEU A 162 -1.64 10.21 47.48
N THR A 163 -2.53 10.13 46.49
CA THR A 163 -3.62 11.08 46.30
C THR A 163 -4.58 11.07 47.47
N ASN A 164 -5.02 9.87 47.90
CA ASN A 164 -5.94 9.74 49.01
C ASN A 164 -5.31 10.23 50.33
N LEU A 165 -4.06 9.83 50.63
CA LEU A 165 -3.34 10.30 51.83
C LEU A 165 -3.12 11.82 51.86
N LEU A 166 -2.82 12.45 50.72
CA LEU A 166 -2.69 13.91 50.63
C LEU A 166 -4.03 14.64 50.79
N LEU A 167 -5.13 14.07 50.30
CA LEU A 167 -6.48 14.60 50.55
C LEU A 167 -6.92 14.45 52.01
N ASP A 168 -6.41 13.43 52.69
CA ASP A 168 -6.63 13.15 54.12
C ASP A 168 -5.60 13.82 55.05
N ASN A 169 -4.74 14.70 54.52
CA ASN A 169 -3.64 15.37 55.23
C ASN A 169 -2.75 14.41 56.07
N SER A 170 -2.66 13.15 55.65
CA SER A 170 -1.98 12.06 56.34
C SER A 170 -0.53 11.93 55.87
N SER A 171 0.32 11.21 56.62
CA SER A 171 1.69 10.94 56.16
C SER A 171 1.68 10.13 54.85
N VAL A 172 2.60 10.50 53.96
CA VAL A 172 2.81 9.86 52.66
C VAL A 172 3.99 8.88 52.67
N ASP A 173 4.61 8.65 53.83
CA ASP A 173 5.84 7.87 53.94
C ASP A 173 5.63 6.39 53.55
N GLU A 174 4.45 5.83 53.80
CA GLU A 174 4.09 4.47 53.42
C GLU A 174 3.68 4.28 51.93
N VAL A 175 3.77 5.31 51.10
CA VAL A 175 3.43 5.19 49.67
C VAL A 175 4.48 4.36 48.92
N VAL A 176 5.74 4.40 49.40
CA VAL A 176 6.89 3.76 48.77
C VAL A 176 7.91 3.29 49.80
N ASN A 177 8.60 2.20 49.50
CA ASN A 177 9.88 1.91 50.15
C ASN A 177 10.92 2.90 49.63
N TRP A 178 11.25 3.91 50.44
CA TRP A 178 12.27 4.91 50.12
C TRP A 178 13.64 4.26 49.95
N SER A 179 14.35 4.61 48.87
CA SER A 179 15.72 4.15 48.67
C SER A 179 16.69 4.83 49.65
N PRO A 180 17.74 4.13 50.11
CA PRO A 180 18.79 4.75 50.93
C PRO A 180 19.50 5.87 50.15
N ASP A 181 20.14 6.76 50.91
CA ASP A 181 20.68 8.02 50.39
C ASP A 181 21.90 7.78 49.46
N SER A 182 21.69 7.92 48.15
CA SER A 182 22.70 7.68 47.11
C SER A 182 23.73 8.81 47.01
N THR A 183 24.96 8.52 46.56
CA THR A 183 25.95 9.53 46.16
C THR A 183 25.62 10.20 44.83
N ASN A 184 24.81 9.55 43.98
CA ASN A 184 24.53 9.95 42.60
C ASN A 184 23.04 9.84 42.25
N CYS A 185 22.53 10.74 41.40
CA CYS A 185 21.15 10.70 40.90
C CYS A 185 20.89 9.42 40.09
N SER A 186 19.82 8.69 40.40
CA SER A 186 19.47 7.42 39.72
C SER A 186 19.10 7.53 38.22
N ILE A 187 19.11 8.73 37.63
CA ILE A 187 18.63 8.98 36.25
C ILE A 187 19.73 9.62 35.37
N CYS A 188 20.38 10.68 35.85
CA CYS A 188 21.46 11.36 35.13
C CYS A 188 22.86 11.10 35.71
N PHE A 189 22.97 10.26 36.75
CA PHE A 189 24.21 9.84 37.41
C PHE A 189 25.08 10.97 37.98
N VAL A 190 24.60 12.23 37.99
CA VAL A 190 25.32 13.36 38.59
C VAL A 190 25.55 13.13 40.08
N LYS A 191 26.76 13.42 40.56
CA LYS A 191 27.13 13.32 41.98
C LYS A 191 26.48 14.45 42.78
N PHE A 192 25.77 14.11 43.85
CA PHE A 192 25.15 15.09 44.75
C PHE A 192 26.20 15.91 45.52
N ASN A 193 25.88 17.16 45.83
CA ASN A 193 26.72 18.10 46.56
C ASN A 193 25.85 19.24 47.15
N ILE A 194 26.46 20.28 47.73
CA ILE A 194 25.73 21.39 48.37
C ILE A 194 24.77 22.15 47.43
N PHE A 195 25.09 22.20 46.13
CA PHE A 195 24.25 22.83 45.10
C PHE A 195 23.28 21.82 44.45
N ILE A 196 23.71 20.57 44.28
CA ILE A 196 22.90 19.49 43.70
C ILE A 196 22.35 18.62 44.84
N ARG A 197 21.19 19.00 45.37
CA ARG A 197 20.55 18.33 46.52
C ARG A 197 19.89 17.01 46.12
N ARG A 198 19.77 16.11 47.10
CA ARG A 198 19.01 14.86 46.99
C ARG A 198 17.53 15.12 47.17
N HIS A 199 16.72 14.46 46.35
CA HIS A 199 15.28 14.41 46.54
C HIS A 199 14.73 13.03 46.19
N HIS A 200 13.92 12.44 47.06
CA HIS A 200 13.25 11.18 46.75
C HIS A 200 11.93 11.40 45.99
N CYS A 201 11.66 10.52 45.02
CA CYS A 201 10.39 10.48 44.30
C CYS A 201 9.29 9.81 45.14
N ARG A 202 8.17 10.52 45.36
CA ARG A 202 7.00 10.02 46.13
C ARG A 202 6.28 8.82 45.50
N LEU A 203 6.61 8.43 44.26
CA LEU A 203 5.94 7.37 43.50
C LEU A 203 6.77 6.09 43.33
N CYS A 204 8.11 6.17 43.42
CA CYS A 204 9.00 5.00 43.33
C CYS A 204 10.09 4.92 44.42
N GLY A 205 10.24 5.93 45.28
CA GLY A 205 11.22 5.95 46.37
C GLY A 205 12.67 6.28 45.97
N THR A 206 13.01 6.36 44.67
CA THR A 206 14.40 6.55 44.22
C THR A 206 14.93 7.97 44.42
N VAL A 207 16.25 8.10 44.58
CA VAL A 207 16.95 9.36 44.86
C VAL A 207 17.38 10.05 43.57
N VAL A 208 16.83 11.23 43.33
CA VAL A 208 16.98 12.00 42.09
C VAL A 208 17.37 13.46 42.40
N CYS A 209 18.01 14.11 41.43
CA CYS A 209 18.28 15.54 41.52
C CYS A 209 17.06 16.38 41.11
N ASP A 210 17.06 17.63 41.53
CA ASP A 210 16.26 18.69 40.93
C ASP A 210 17.22 19.67 40.26
N ASP A 211 16.84 20.14 39.07
CA ASP A 211 17.58 21.16 38.33
C ASP A 211 16.63 21.80 37.31
N PRO A 212 15.75 22.72 37.75
CA PRO A 212 14.71 23.30 36.91
C PRO A 212 15.23 24.39 35.97
N ASN A 213 16.39 24.98 36.29
CA ASN A 213 16.94 26.17 35.62
C ASN A 213 18.35 25.94 35.02
N GLY A 214 18.91 24.73 35.15
CA GLY A 214 20.26 24.40 34.71
C GLY A 214 20.34 23.64 33.38
N ILE A 215 21.58 23.38 32.95
CA ILE A 215 21.92 22.73 31.66
C ILE A 215 21.62 21.22 31.67
N ARG A 216 21.26 20.63 32.82
CA ARG A 216 21.05 19.18 32.99
C ARG A 216 19.59 18.80 32.74
N LYS A 217 19.36 17.52 32.42
CA LYS A 217 18.01 16.94 32.33
C LYS A 217 17.28 17.12 33.68
N SER A 218 16.11 17.76 33.68
CA SER A 218 15.21 17.82 34.83
C SER A 218 14.73 16.41 35.20
N CYS A 219 15.42 15.79 36.16
CA CYS A 219 15.20 14.39 36.57
C CYS A 219 14.02 14.24 37.53
N SER A 220 13.58 15.34 38.17
CA SER A 220 12.38 15.38 38.98
C SER A 220 11.67 16.73 38.86
N ILE A 221 10.39 16.74 39.22
CA ILE A 221 9.53 17.93 39.20
C ILE A 221 8.66 17.92 40.46
N ASN A 222 8.42 19.09 41.05
CA ASN A 222 7.41 19.29 42.09
C ASN A 222 6.14 19.83 41.42
N VAL A 223 5.08 19.03 41.37
CA VAL A 223 3.89 19.28 40.53
C VAL A 223 2.63 19.40 41.39
N PRO A 224 1.68 20.31 41.07
CA PRO A 224 0.37 20.34 41.73
C PRO A 224 -0.40 19.05 41.47
N LEU A 225 -0.98 18.48 42.53
CA LEU A 225 -1.68 17.20 42.50
C LEU A 225 -2.83 17.20 41.48
N ILE A 226 -3.62 18.28 41.47
CA ILE A 226 -4.75 18.48 40.55
C ILE A 226 -4.36 18.32 39.07
N LYS A 227 -3.20 18.85 38.63
CA LYS A 227 -2.78 18.85 37.22
C LYS A 227 -2.34 17.47 36.69
N LEU A 228 -2.22 16.47 37.56
CA LEU A 228 -2.11 15.07 37.17
C LEU A 228 -3.47 14.34 37.22
N ILE A 229 -4.33 14.64 38.21
CA ILE A 229 -5.66 14.03 38.28
C ILE A 229 -6.54 14.47 37.09
N GLU A 230 -6.48 15.74 36.69
CA GLU A 230 -7.11 16.28 35.46
C GLU A 230 -6.78 15.45 34.19
N LYS A 231 -5.58 14.84 34.15
CA LYS A 231 -5.10 14.02 33.03
C LYS A 231 -5.33 12.52 33.20
N LEU A 232 -5.83 12.12 34.38
CA LEU A 232 -5.98 10.72 34.80
C LEU A 232 -7.37 10.50 35.46
N PRO A 233 -8.49 10.93 34.84
CA PRO A 233 -9.82 10.81 35.43
C PRO A 233 -10.32 9.36 35.53
N HIS A 234 -9.67 8.43 34.83
CA HIS A 234 -10.02 7.01 34.79
C HIS A 234 -9.42 6.19 35.96
N LEU A 235 -8.64 6.80 36.86
CA LEU A 235 -8.10 6.12 38.04
C LEU A 235 -9.09 6.18 39.20
N ASN A 236 -9.14 5.10 39.99
CA ASN A 236 -10.12 4.95 41.07
C ASN A 236 -9.66 5.66 42.37
N TYR A 237 -9.94 6.95 42.48
CA TYR A 237 -9.69 7.77 43.69
C TYR A 237 -10.82 7.58 44.72
N GLN A 238 -10.50 7.61 46.03
CA GLN A 238 -11.50 7.38 47.09
C GLN A 238 -12.43 8.57 47.36
N LYS A 239 -12.08 9.76 46.86
CA LYS A 239 -12.83 11.02 47.05
C LYS A 239 -12.90 11.77 45.71
N PRO A 240 -13.96 12.57 45.46
CA PRO A 240 -14.02 13.42 44.28
C PRO A 240 -12.82 14.38 44.25
N PRO A 241 -12.13 14.53 43.11
CA PRO A 241 -10.85 15.22 43.08
C PRO A 241 -11.00 16.74 43.02
N SER A 242 -11.21 17.36 44.19
CA SER A 242 -11.10 18.81 44.40
C SER A 242 -9.97 19.22 45.37
N PRO A 243 -8.71 18.73 45.22
CA PRO A 243 -7.59 19.22 46.02
C PRO A 243 -7.29 20.70 45.73
N ASP A 244 -6.91 21.44 46.78
CA ASP A 244 -6.33 22.78 46.67
C ASP A 244 -5.08 22.77 45.76
N GLU A 245 -4.95 23.73 44.84
CA GLU A 245 -3.79 23.85 43.94
C GLU A 245 -2.44 24.00 44.69
N LYS A 246 -2.48 24.35 45.98
CA LYS A 246 -1.32 24.35 46.88
C LYS A 246 -0.75 22.95 47.13
N VAL A 247 -1.56 21.89 47.05
CA VAL A 247 -1.12 20.49 47.28
C VAL A 247 -0.19 20.06 46.15
N LYS A 248 1.11 19.97 46.46
CA LYS A 248 2.19 19.67 45.51
C LYS A 248 3.03 18.49 45.99
N PHE A 249 3.47 17.65 45.06
CA PHE A 249 4.36 16.53 45.36
C PHE A 249 5.46 16.35 44.31
N ARG A 250 6.55 15.70 44.71
CA ARG A 250 7.69 15.45 43.81
C ARG A 250 7.64 14.06 43.17
N CYS A 251 7.65 14.02 41.84
CA CYS A 251 7.88 12.81 41.06
C CYS A 251 9.18 12.90 40.24
N CYS A 252 9.81 11.76 39.96
CA CYS A 252 10.87 11.69 38.95
C CYS A 252 10.27 11.68 37.54
N VAL A 253 11.09 12.01 36.53
CA VAL A 253 10.65 12.06 35.13
C VAL A 253 10.15 10.72 34.61
N ASP A 254 10.70 9.59 35.10
CA ASP A 254 10.28 8.25 34.71
C ASP A 254 8.89 7.90 35.24
N CYS A 255 8.62 8.18 36.53
CA CYS A 255 7.29 8.05 37.11
C CYS A 255 6.27 8.96 36.40
N LYS A 256 6.65 10.21 36.08
CA LYS A 256 5.78 11.13 35.31
C LYS A 256 5.44 10.55 33.94
N ASN A 257 6.42 10.02 33.21
CA ASN A 257 6.23 9.45 31.87
C ASN A 257 5.46 8.13 31.90
N ALA A 258 5.66 7.28 32.91
CA ALA A 258 4.92 6.03 33.10
C ALA A 258 3.45 6.30 33.48
N LEU A 259 3.20 7.26 34.36
CA LEU A 259 1.85 7.65 34.80
C LEU A 259 1.05 8.30 33.66
N LEU A 260 1.66 9.19 32.88
CA LEU A 260 1.02 9.88 31.75
C LEU A 260 1.16 9.14 30.41
N PHE A 261 1.55 7.85 30.40
CA PHE A 261 1.77 7.09 29.17
C PHE A 261 0.51 7.01 28.31
N ASP A 262 -0.61 6.56 28.91
CA ASP A 262 -1.86 6.37 28.19
C ASP A 262 -2.50 7.70 27.80
N TRP A 263 -2.41 8.72 28.66
CA TRP A 263 -2.87 10.08 28.35
C TRP A 263 -2.15 10.67 27.14
N LYS A 264 -0.81 10.55 27.08
CA LYS A 264 -0.04 10.95 25.89
C LYS A 264 -0.48 10.17 24.66
N ARG A 265 -0.49 8.84 24.75
CA ARG A 265 -0.87 7.99 23.62
C ARG A 265 -2.29 8.31 23.12
N GLN A 266 -3.24 8.61 24.01
CA GLN A 266 -4.60 9.02 23.66
C GLN A 266 -4.62 10.33 22.87
N VAL A 267 -3.86 11.34 23.31
CA VAL A 267 -3.67 12.61 22.56
C VAL A 267 -2.97 12.36 21.22
N ASP A 268 -1.99 11.46 21.18
CA ASP A 268 -1.27 11.09 19.95
C ASP A 268 -2.12 10.22 18.99
N THR A 269 -3.16 9.53 19.47
CA THR A 269 -4.09 8.70 18.67
C THR A 269 -5.38 9.41 18.26
N ASP A 270 -5.64 10.61 18.78
CA ASP A 270 -6.72 11.50 18.28
C ASP A 270 -6.32 12.15 16.93
N ASP A 271 -5.12 11.82 16.41
CA ASP A 271 -4.73 12.05 15.04
C ASP A 271 -5.63 11.27 14.06
N GLY A 272 -6.43 12.03 13.31
CA GLY A 272 -7.39 11.52 12.33
C GLY A 272 -6.79 10.60 11.26
N VAL A 273 -5.47 10.62 11.04
CA VAL A 273 -4.76 9.66 10.17
C VAL A 273 -5.07 8.22 10.60
N PHE A 274 -5.00 7.92 11.90
CA PHE A 274 -5.24 6.57 12.41
C PHE A 274 -6.72 6.20 12.43
N VAL A 275 -7.60 7.15 12.78
CA VAL A 275 -9.07 6.94 12.76
C VAL A 275 -9.55 6.55 11.36
N MET A 276 -9.07 7.24 10.31
CA MET A 276 -9.41 6.89 8.93
C MET A 276 -8.77 5.57 8.47
N TYR A 277 -7.55 5.26 8.95
CA TYR A 277 -6.89 3.97 8.67
C TYR A 277 -7.64 2.77 9.28
N GLU A 278 -8.15 2.90 10.50
CA GLU A 278 -8.95 1.85 11.14
C GLU A 278 -10.28 1.63 10.39
N ALA A 279 -10.96 2.69 9.99
CA ALA A 279 -12.16 2.62 9.16
C ALA A 279 -11.90 1.89 7.81
N MET A 280 -10.84 2.27 7.09
CA MET A 280 -10.43 1.56 5.87
C MET A 280 -10.06 0.10 6.12
N SER A 281 -9.41 -0.19 7.25
CA SER A 281 -9.03 -1.57 7.62
C SER A 281 -10.26 -2.47 7.86
N VAL A 282 -11.35 -1.93 8.42
CA VAL A 282 -12.62 -2.66 8.56
C VAL A 282 -13.26 -2.93 7.20
N GLN A 283 -13.27 -1.95 6.29
CA GLN A 283 -13.79 -2.12 4.91
C GLN A 283 -13.01 -3.22 4.16
N LYS A 284 -11.68 -3.23 4.27
CA LYS A 284 -10.81 -4.27 3.68
C LYS A 284 -11.15 -5.67 4.18
N GLN A 285 -11.30 -5.85 5.50
CA GLN A 285 -11.71 -7.14 6.08
C GLN A 285 -13.08 -7.63 5.58
N GLN A 286 -13.98 -6.73 5.17
CA GLN A 286 -15.24 -7.12 4.53
C GLN A 286 -15.01 -7.58 3.08
N ILE A 287 -14.22 -6.85 2.30
CA ILE A 287 -13.86 -7.20 0.91
C ILE A 287 -13.15 -8.56 0.85
N ASP A 288 -12.16 -8.80 1.72
CA ASP A 288 -11.40 -10.05 1.78
C ASP A 288 -12.26 -11.28 2.12
N ARG A 289 -13.40 -11.08 2.81
CA ARG A 289 -14.38 -12.14 3.08
C ARG A 289 -15.39 -12.30 1.94
N LEU A 290 -15.81 -11.19 1.32
CA LEU A 290 -16.88 -11.17 0.32
C LEU A 290 -16.41 -11.61 -1.08
N ILE A 291 -15.16 -11.37 -1.46
CA ILE A 291 -14.61 -11.84 -2.76
C ILE A 291 -14.61 -13.37 -2.88
N PRO A 292 -13.96 -14.16 -2.00
CA PRO A 292 -13.95 -15.62 -2.12
C PRO A 292 -15.36 -16.21 -1.94
N GLN A 293 -16.24 -15.57 -1.16
CA GLN A 293 -17.64 -15.97 -1.08
C GLN A 293 -18.38 -15.76 -2.41
N PHE A 294 -18.19 -14.61 -3.06
CA PHE A 294 -18.78 -14.31 -4.37
C PHE A 294 -18.26 -15.26 -5.45
N GLU A 295 -16.94 -15.48 -5.51
CA GLU A 295 -16.30 -16.42 -6.44
C GLU A 295 -16.80 -17.86 -6.25
N SER A 296 -16.91 -18.33 -5.01
CA SER A 296 -17.44 -19.67 -4.70
C SER A 296 -18.89 -19.84 -5.18
N LEU A 297 -19.76 -18.85 -4.93
CA LEU A 297 -21.16 -18.90 -5.40
C LEU A 297 -21.27 -18.85 -6.94
N VAL A 298 -20.45 -18.04 -7.60
CA VAL A 298 -20.39 -17.95 -9.08
C VAL A 298 -19.86 -19.24 -9.70
N ASN A 299 -18.93 -19.94 -9.04
CA ASN A 299 -18.41 -21.23 -9.49
C ASN A 299 -19.36 -22.40 -9.18
N ALA A 300 -20.13 -22.32 -8.09
CA ALA A 300 -21.16 -23.30 -7.74
C ALA A 300 -22.52 -23.07 -8.45
N MET A 301 -22.64 -22.04 -9.31
CA MET A 301 -23.88 -21.63 -9.99
C MET A 301 -25.05 -21.34 -9.02
N GLN A 302 -24.75 -20.77 -7.85
CA GLN A 302 -25.73 -20.42 -6.82
C GLN A 302 -26.10 -18.92 -6.87
N ASP A 303 -27.21 -18.52 -6.22
CA ASP A 303 -27.56 -17.10 -6.12
C ASP A 303 -26.46 -16.31 -5.41
N SER A 304 -25.84 -15.42 -6.17
CA SER A 304 -24.75 -14.56 -5.73
C SER A 304 -25.18 -13.10 -5.57
N ILE A 305 -26.41 -12.71 -5.94
CA ILE A 305 -26.86 -11.32 -6.06
C ILE A 305 -26.70 -10.58 -4.73
N LYS A 306 -27.10 -11.21 -3.62
CA LYS A 306 -27.02 -10.63 -2.28
C LYS A 306 -25.58 -10.41 -1.80
N VAL A 307 -24.64 -11.28 -2.19
CA VAL A 307 -23.22 -11.15 -1.85
C VAL A 307 -22.55 -10.13 -2.78
N ARG A 308 -22.86 -10.17 -4.08
CA ARG A 308 -22.40 -9.21 -5.09
C ARG A 308 -22.74 -7.77 -4.70
N ASN A 309 -23.98 -7.51 -4.30
CA ASN A 309 -24.40 -6.16 -3.91
C ASN A 309 -23.63 -5.67 -2.67
N LYS A 310 -23.45 -6.53 -1.64
CA LYS A 310 -22.61 -6.21 -0.48
C LYS A 310 -21.16 -5.91 -0.85
N LEU A 311 -20.59 -6.70 -1.75
CA LEU A 311 -19.22 -6.52 -2.23
C LEU A 311 -19.05 -5.19 -3.00
N VAL A 312 -20.00 -4.84 -3.86
CA VAL A 312 -20.02 -3.55 -4.58
C VAL A 312 -20.12 -2.38 -3.59
N HIS A 313 -20.96 -2.47 -2.56
CA HIS A 313 -21.01 -1.44 -1.51
C HIS A 313 -19.67 -1.34 -0.76
N ALA A 314 -19.11 -2.44 -0.25
CA ALA A 314 -17.84 -2.41 0.49
C ALA A 314 -16.66 -1.87 -0.34
N LEU A 315 -16.59 -2.21 -1.64
CA LEU A 315 -15.61 -1.65 -2.58
C LEU A 315 -15.82 -0.14 -2.77
N LYS A 316 -17.08 0.32 -2.88
CA LYS A 316 -17.39 1.75 -3.06
C LYS A 316 -17.15 2.57 -1.79
N ASP A 317 -17.41 2.00 -0.62
CA ASP A 317 -17.13 2.64 0.67
C ASP A 317 -15.62 2.82 0.87
N LEU A 318 -14.79 1.83 0.50
CA LEU A 318 -13.33 1.95 0.51
C LEU A 318 -12.81 2.99 -0.49
N GLU A 319 -13.41 3.09 -1.69
CA GLU A 319 -13.10 4.15 -2.65
C GLU A 319 -13.41 5.55 -2.07
N ASN A 320 -14.58 5.71 -1.46
CA ASN A 320 -14.98 6.97 -0.83
C ASN A 320 -14.04 7.34 0.33
N SER A 321 -13.67 6.38 1.19
CA SER A 321 -12.73 6.60 2.30
C SER A 321 -11.31 6.91 1.81
N LEU A 322 -10.85 6.34 0.69
CA LEU A 322 -9.59 6.70 0.05
C LEU A 322 -9.58 8.14 -0.50
N ILE A 323 -10.69 8.57 -1.10
CA ILE A 323 -10.88 9.95 -1.57
C ILE A 323 -10.86 10.91 -0.37
N GLN A 324 -11.62 10.60 0.69
CA GLN A 324 -11.63 11.40 1.92
C GLN A 324 -10.25 11.48 2.57
N PHE A 325 -9.52 10.36 2.68
CA PHE A 325 -8.17 10.32 3.22
C PHE A 325 -7.20 11.19 2.41
N ARG A 326 -7.27 11.12 1.07
CA ARG A 326 -6.48 12.01 0.20
C ARG A 326 -6.79 13.48 0.48
N ASP A 327 -8.06 13.85 0.49
CA ASP A 327 -8.49 15.25 0.60
C ASP A 327 -8.26 15.83 2.02
N SER A 328 -8.24 14.97 3.04
CA SER A 328 -7.83 15.31 4.40
C SER A 328 -6.32 15.56 4.54
N PHE A 329 -5.45 14.74 3.93
CA PHE A 329 -4.01 14.77 4.25
C PHE A 329 -3.08 15.32 3.14
N TYR A 330 -3.56 15.49 1.91
CA TYR A 330 -2.77 15.97 0.77
C TYR A 330 -3.22 17.35 0.28
N SER A 331 -2.25 18.16 -0.19
CA SER A 331 -2.43 19.30 -1.08
C SER A 331 -2.17 18.88 -2.54
N LYS A 332 -2.61 19.70 -3.49
CA LYS A 332 -2.26 19.56 -4.91
C LYS A 332 -1.44 20.78 -5.35
N GLU A 333 -0.18 20.55 -5.70
CA GLU A 333 0.82 21.56 -6.06
C GLU A 333 1.52 21.12 -7.35
N ASP A 334 1.55 21.95 -8.39
CA ASP A 334 2.14 21.66 -9.71
C ASP A 334 1.79 20.26 -10.26
N ASP A 335 0.49 19.95 -10.25
CA ASP A 335 -0.13 18.65 -10.59
C ASP A 335 0.34 17.42 -9.78
N LYS A 336 1.13 17.62 -8.71
CA LYS A 336 1.56 16.57 -7.78
C LYS A 336 0.71 16.59 -6.51
N LEU A 337 0.57 15.41 -5.90
CA LEU A 337 0.01 15.27 -4.55
C LEU A 337 1.15 15.40 -3.54
N MET A 338 1.08 16.41 -2.68
CA MET A 338 2.04 16.69 -1.61
C MET A 338 1.34 16.49 -0.26
N ILE A 339 2.07 16.15 0.81
CA ILE A 339 1.50 16.09 2.16
C ILE A 339 1.33 17.51 2.70
N LYS A 340 0.16 17.83 3.28
CA LYS A 340 -0.09 19.15 3.88
C LYS A 340 0.94 19.44 4.99
N SER A 341 1.34 20.71 5.12
CA SER A 341 2.42 21.15 6.00
C SER A 341 2.23 20.76 7.47
N GLU A 342 0.99 20.70 7.96
CA GLU A 342 0.63 20.24 9.30
C GLU A 342 0.91 18.75 9.58
N TYR A 343 1.03 17.90 8.54
CA TYR A 343 1.21 16.45 8.66
C TYR A 343 2.60 15.95 8.22
N VAL A 344 3.58 16.83 7.99
CA VAL A 344 4.92 16.47 7.49
C VAL A 344 5.64 15.45 8.39
N THR A 345 5.39 15.46 9.70
CA THR A 345 5.92 14.44 10.64
C THR A 345 5.41 13.02 10.35
N TYR A 346 4.28 12.89 9.67
CA TYR A 346 3.61 11.63 9.32
C TYR A 346 3.68 11.29 7.83
N GLU A 347 4.42 12.05 7.02
CA GLU A 347 4.57 11.88 5.56
C GLU A 347 4.63 10.41 5.12
N LYS A 348 5.57 9.64 5.68
CA LYS A 348 5.79 8.23 5.36
C LYS A 348 4.63 7.32 5.78
N VAL A 349 3.98 7.63 6.90
CA VAL A 349 2.84 6.84 7.43
C VAL A 349 1.63 7.06 6.53
N ILE A 350 1.30 8.33 6.23
CA ILE A 350 0.18 8.72 5.35
C ILE A 350 0.40 8.21 3.93
N THR A 351 1.62 8.30 3.40
CA THR A 351 1.98 7.77 2.07
C THR A 351 1.79 6.26 2.00
N ASN A 352 2.33 5.51 2.97
CA ASN A 352 2.19 4.06 3.02
C ASN A 352 0.72 3.63 3.19
N ILE A 353 -0.05 4.32 4.04
CA ILE A 353 -1.49 4.06 4.22
C ILE A 353 -2.24 4.28 2.91
N TYR A 354 -2.05 5.42 2.25
CA TYR A 354 -2.76 5.73 1.00
C TYR A 354 -2.41 4.72 -0.11
N GLN A 355 -1.12 4.46 -0.32
CA GLN A 355 -0.65 3.52 -1.36
C GLN A 355 -1.15 2.08 -1.10
N ALA A 356 -1.02 1.56 0.13
CA ALA A 356 -1.41 0.19 0.46
C ALA A 356 -2.94 -0.04 0.45
N ASN A 357 -3.74 1.01 0.65
CA ASN A 357 -5.19 0.93 0.48
C ASN A 357 -5.59 1.09 -1.00
N ALA A 358 -4.96 2.00 -1.75
CA ALA A 358 -5.22 2.20 -3.18
C ALA A 358 -4.86 0.97 -4.03
N MET A 359 -3.69 0.35 -3.80
CA MET A 359 -3.30 -0.89 -4.45
C MET A 359 -4.28 -2.03 -4.14
N PHE A 360 -4.66 -2.19 -2.86
CA PHE A 360 -5.62 -3.20 -2.45
C PHE A 360 -6.99 -3.01 -3.13
N LEU A 361 -7.47 -1.77 -3.25
CA LEU A 361 -8.72 -1.49 -3.97
C LEU A 361 -8.58 -1.83 -5.46
N GLN A 362 -7.48 -1.43 -6.11
CA GLN A 362 -7.22 -1.72 -7.52
C GLN A 362 -7.19 -3.23 -7.79
N ASP A 363 -6.43 -4.01 -7.02
CA ASP A 363 -6.34 -5.47 -7.18
C ASP A 363 -7.71 -6.15 -7.02
N ASN A 364 -8.49 -5.71 -6.03
CA ASN A 364 -9.80 -6.31 -5.74
C ASN A 364 -10.90 -5.85 -6.70
N LEU A 365 -10.79 -4.67 -7.32
CA LEU A 365 -11.62 -4.26 -8.45
C LEU A 365 -11.34 -5.12 -9.69
N VAL A 366 -10.08 -5.46 -9.97
CA VAL A 366 -9.70 -6.36 -11.08
C VAL A 366 -10.25 -7.77 -10.84
N LYS A 367 -10.09 -8.33 -9.63
CA LYS A 367 -10.70 -9.62 -9.25
C LYS A 367 -12.23 -9.59 -9.39
N TYR A 368 -12.89 -8.58 -8.82
CA TYR A 368 -14.34 -8.43 -8.90
C TYR A 368 -14.83 -8.38 -10.34
N LYS A 369 -14.13 -7.64 -11.22
CA LYS A 369 -14.46 -7.62 -12.65
C LYS A 369 -14.36 -9.00 -13.28
N SER A 370 -13.24 -9.72 -13.08
CA SER A 370 -13.05 -11.07 -13.63
C SER A 370 -14.16 -12.05 -13.18
N ILE A 371 -14.48 -12.08 -11.89
CA ILE A 371 -15.55 -12.95 -11.35
C ILE A 371 -16.93 -12.49 -11.87
N SER A 372 -17.17 -11.17 -11.97
CA SER A 372 -18.44 -10.64 -12.49
C SER A 372 -18.61 -10.81 -14.00
N ASP A 373 -17.53 -11.00 -14.76
CA ASP A 373 -17.58 -11.29 -16.19
C ASP A 373 -17.83 -12.80 -16.41
N GLN A 374 -17.14 -13.70 -15.68
CA GLN A 374 -17.48 -15.13 -15.63
C GLN A 374 -18.93 -15.38 -15.20
N TYR A 375 -19.46 -14.59 -14.27
CA TYR A 375 -20.87 -14.69 -13.85
C TYR A 375 -21.85 -14.36 -14.99
N LYS A 376 -21.52 -13.39 -15.86
CA LYS A 376 -22.35 -13.12 -17.06
C LYS A 376 -22.31 -14.32 -17.99
N GLU A 377 -21.11 -14.78 -18.36
CA GLU A 377 -20.92 -15.93 -19.26
C GLU A 377 -21.67 -17.18 -18.78
N LYS A 378 -21.58 -17.51 -17.48
CA LYS A 378 -22.28 -18.65 -16.87
C LYS A 378 -23.81 -18.44 -16.77
N THR A 379 -24.29 -17.19 -16.76
CA THR A 379 -25.73 -16.87 -16.78
C THR A 379 -26.28 -16.82 -18.22
N GLU A 380 -25.43 -16.59 -19.21
CA GLU A 380 -25.78 -16.56 -20.64
C GLU A 380 -25.52 -17.91 -21.32
N LEU A 381 -26.35 -18.90 -20.93
CA LEU A 381 -26.56 -20.10 -21.74
C LEU A 381 -26.88 -19.73 -23.22
N PRO A 382 -26.51 -20.58 -24.20
CA PRO A 382 -26.76 -20.30 -25.61
C PRO A 382 -28.26 -20.12 -25.87
N ARG A 383 -28.69 -18.86 -26.02
CA ARG A 383 -30.07 -18.55 -26.39
C ARG A 383 -30.25 -18.97 -27.84
N THR A 384 -31.20 -19.87 -28.08
CA THR A 384 -31.85 -19.91 -29.39
C THR A 384 -32.32 -18.50 -29.75
N PRO A 385 -32.28 -18.08 -31.02
CA PRO A 385 -32.53 -16.70 -31.43
C PRO A 385 -33.98 -16.32 -31.16
N SER A 386 -34.22 -15.86 -29.94
CA SER A 386 -35.44 -15.20 -29.50
C SER A 386 -35.33 -13.75 -29.97
N PRO A 387 -36.39 -13.19 -30.58
CA PRO A 387 -36.36 -11.82 -31.09
C PRO A 387 -36.02 -10.84 -29.94
N PRO A 388 -35.34 -9.72 -30.25
CA PRO A 388 -34.81 -8.83 -29.24
C PRO A 388 -35.94 -8.31 -28.34
N ARG A 389 -35.91 -8.69 -27.05
CA ARG A 389 -36.92 -8.28 -26.06
C ARG A 389 -36.97 -6.75 -25.98
N LEU A 390 -38.05 -6.17 -26.52
CA LEU A 390 -38.36 -4.75 -26.46
C LEU A 390 -38.24 -4.23 -25.02
N THR A 391 -37.64 -3.06 -24.84
CA THR A 391 -37.58 -2.43 -23.53
C THR A 391 -38.98 -1.97 -23.09
N LYS A 392 -39.22 -1.83 -21.78
CA LYS A 392 -40.50 -1.30 -21.25
C LYS A 392 -40.88 0.07 -21.85
N LYS A 393 -39.89 0.85 -22.30
CA LYS A 393 -40.11 2.11 -23.00
C LYS A 393 -40.66 1.85 -24.42
N GLN A 394 -39.98 1.02 -25.22
CA GLN A 394 -40.42 0.68 -26.58
C GLN A 394 -41.79 0.01 -26.61
N ILE A 395 -42.07 -0.95 -25.70
CA ILE A 395 -43.40 -1.59 -25.59
C ILE A 395 -44.50 -0.53 -25.38
N ARG A 396 -44.23 0.49 -24.55
CA ARG A 396 -45.17 1.59 -24.32
C ARG A 396 -45.33 2.45 -25.59
N GLU A 397 -44.23 2.88 -26.21
CA GLU A 397 -44.25 3.73 -27.41
C GLU A 397 -44.97 3.03 -28.58
N MET A 398 -44.78 1.72 -28.74
CA MET A 398 -45.43 0.90 -29.78
C MET A 398 -46.92 0.64 -29.46
N ARG A 399 -47.31 0.47 -28.19
CA ARG A 399 -48.74 0.44 -27.80
C ARG A 399 -49.43 1.78 -28.03
N GLU A 400 -48.77 2.90 -27.75
CA GLU A 400 -49.29 4.24 -28.02
C GLU A 400 -49.45 4.47 -29.54
N GLN A 401 -48.52 3.99 -30.38
CA GLN A 401 -48.66 3.99 -31.83
C GLN A 401 -49.80 3.08 -32.33
N LEU A 402 -49.89 1.85 -31.84
CA LEU A 402 -50.93 0.88 -32.20
C LEU A 402 -52.35 1.41 -31.87
N MET A 403 -52.50 2.13 -30.75
CA MET A 403 -53.75 2.81 -30.38
C MET A 403 -54.12 3.91 -31.39
N VAL A 404 -53.16 4.75 -31.79
CA VAL A 404 -53.39 5.84 -32.76
C VAL A 404 -53.75 5.31 -34.14
N ILE A 405 -53.08 4.26 -34.63
CA ILE A 405 -53.36 3.69 -35.96
C ILE A 405 -54.72 2.97 -35.99
N ASN A 406 -55.11 2.30 -34.90
CA ASN A 406 -56.46 1.73 -34.78
C ASN A 406 -57.56 2.81 -34.80
N GLU A 407 -57.37 3.94 -34.11
CA GLU A 407 -58.31 5.07 -34.16
C GLU A 407 -58.38 5.68 -35.59
N GLN A 408 -57.24 5.88 -36.25
CA GLN A 408 -57.20 6.34 -37.64
C GLN A 408 -57.95 5.39 -38.59
N LYS A 409 -57.74 4.08 -38.46
CA LYS A 409 -58.49 3.07 -39.22
C LYS A 409 -59.99 3.15 -38.95
N PHE A 410 -60.42 3.32 -37.71
CA PHE A 410 -61.84 3.47 -37.35
C PHE A 410 -62.48 4.71 -37.99
N LEU A 411 -61.76 5.85 -37.98
CA LEU A 411 -62.19 7.08 -38.66
C LEU A 411 -62.32 6.88 -40.17
N VAL A 412 -61.34 6.26 -40.82
CA VAL A 412 -61.38 5.94 -42.27
C VAL A 412 -62.51 4.96 -42.58
N GLU A 413 -62.75 3.94 -41.75
CA GLU A 413 -63.91 3.05 -41.90
C GLU A 413 -65.25 3.76 -41.83
N ASN A 414 -65.38 4.79 -40.99
CA ASN A 414 -66.62 5.56 -40.90
C ASN A 414 -66.78 6.51 -42.08
N LEU A 415 -65.69 7.13 -42.56
CA LEU A 415 -65.69 7.90 -43.81
C LEU A 415 -66.09 7.02 -45.01
N ILE A 416 -65.57 5.80 -45.14
CA ILE A 416 -65.98 4.82 -46.16
C ILE A 416 -67.50 4.55 -46.10
N LYS A 417 -68.06 4.32 -44.90
CA LYS A 417 -69.50 4.08 -44.70
C LYS A 417 -70.33 5.29 -45.16
N ASP A 418 -69.90 6.50 -44.82
CA ASP A 418 -70.67 7.71 -45.12
C ASP A 418 -70.52 8.17 -46.58
N TYR A 419 -69.35 8.00 -47.20
CA TYR A 419 -69.17 8.22 -48.65
C TYR A 419 -69.97 7.20 -49.47
N THR A 420 -70.08 5.95 -48.99
CA THR A 420 -70.92 4.91 -49.60
C THR A 420 -72.41 5.30 -49.53
N LYS A 421 -72.91 5.74 -48.36
CA LYS A 421 -74.28 6.29 -48.21
C LYS A 421 -74.53 7.48 -49.15
N ALA A 422 -73.55 8.37 -49.25
CA ALA A 422 -73.59 9.57 -50.10
C ALA A 422 -73.36 9.28 -51.60
N ARG A 423 -73.13 8.02 -52.00
CA ARG A 423 -72.83 7.59 -53.38
C ARG A 423 -71.60 8.28 -54.01
N ARG A 424 -70.64 8.70 -53.18
CA ARG A 424 -69.39 9.38 -53.61
C ARG A 424 -68.29 8.37 -53.90
N PHE A 425 -68.45 7.62 -54.99
CA PHE A 425 -67.57 6.48 -55.32
C PHE A 425 -66.15 6.88 -55.75
N GLY A 426 -65.95 8.06 -56.35
CA GLY A 426 -64.65 8.47 -56.92
C GLY A 426 -63.50 8.67 -55.93
N GLU A 427 -63.79 8.79 -54.63
CA GLU A 427 -62.78 8.85 -53.55
C GLU A 427 -62.74 7.55 -52.73
N LEU A 428 -63.65 6.61 -52.99
CA LEU A 428 -63.85 5.42 -52.17
C LEU A 428 -62.69 4.42 -52.31
N ASP A 429 -62.16 4.26 -53.52
CA ASP A 429 -61.02 3.37 -53.79
C ASP A 429 -59.76 3.82 -53.03
N SER A 430 -59.52 5.15 -52.97
CA SER A 430 -58.42 5.74 -52.19
C SER A 430 -58.58 5.52 -50.68
N LEU A 431 -59.81 5.65 -50.16
CA LEU A 431 -60.09 5.36 -48.75
C LEU A 431 -59.95 3.86 -48.43
N ILE A 432 -60.35 2.97 -49.34
CA ILE A 432 -60.19 1.51 -49.19
C ILE A 432 -58.71 1.12 -49.23
N ALA A 433 -57.91 1.72 -50.11
CA ALA A 433 -56.46 1.55 -50.14
C ALA A 433 -55.83 1.99 -48.82
N ASN A 434 -56.15 3.20 -48.34
CA ASN A 434 -55.61 3.70 -47.08
C ASN A 434 -56.05 2.88 -45.84
N LYS A 435 -57.29 2.38 -45.80
CA LYS A 435 -57.72 1.39 -44.79
C LYS A 435 -56.82 0.14 -44.82
N THR A 436 -56.47 -0.34 -46.01
CA THR A 436 -55.62 -1.54 -46.17
C THR A 436 -54.18 -1.27 -45.71
N GLU A 437 -53.63 -0.10 -46.00
CA GLU A 437 -52.32 0.35 -45.48
C GLU A 437 -52.32 0.40 -43.94
N LEU A 438 -53.35 1.00 -43.34
CA LEU A 438 -53.51 1.09 -41.88
C LEU A 438 -53.67 -0.29 -41.24
N GLN A 439 -54.36 -1.24 -41.89
CA GLN A 439 -54.44 -2.63 -41.42
C GLN A 439 -53.07 -3.31 -41.44
N ASN A 440 -52.33 -3.21 -42.55
CA ASN A 440 -50.99 -3.80 -42.65
C ASN A 440 -50.02 -3.24 -41.58
N ALA A 441 -50.15 -1.95 -41.25
CA ALA A 441 -49.36 -1.32 -40.18
C ALA A 441 -49.76 -1.79 -38.77
N ILE A 442 -51.05 -2.09 -38.54
CA ILE A 442 -51.53 -2.74 -37.30
C ILE A 442 -50.97 -4.15 -37.19
N ASP A 443 -51.08 -4.95 -38.26
CA ASP A 443 -50.63 -6.35 -38.30
C ASP A 443 -49.11 -6.47 -38.04
N GLU A 444 -48.32 -5.51 -38.56
CA GLU A 444 -46.88 -5.43 -38.31
C GLU A 444 -46.56 -5.04 -36.85
N LEU A 445 -47.21 -4.00 -36.30
CA LEU A 445 -47.00 -3.60 -34.91
C LEU A 445 -47.43 -4.68 -33.90
N GLU A 446 -48.53 -5.40 -34.16
CA GLU A 446 -48.95 -6.54 -33.34
C GLU A 446 -47.96 -7.70 -33.45
N ARG A 447 -47.37 -7.94 -34.64
CA ARG A 447 -46.32 -8.94 -34.86
C ARG A 447 -45.01 -8.60 -34.13
N GLU A 448 -44.60 -7.33 -34.11
CA GLU A 448 -43.40 -6.90 -33.36
C GLU A 448 -43.63 -6.87 -31.84
N LEU A 449 -44.84 -6.52 -31.38
CA LEU A 449 -45.21 -6.55 -29.96
C LEU A 449 -45.37 -7.98 -29.42
N GLY A 450 -45.89 -8.92 -30.22
CA GLY A 450 -46.09 -10.32 -29.83
C GLY A 450 -46.99 -10.45 -28.59
N GLU A 451 -46.52 -11.15 -27.56
CA GLU A 451 -47.22 -11.29 -26.26
C GLU A 451 -47.47 -9.95 -25.54
N PHE A 452 -46.87 -8.84 -26.00
CA PHE A 452 -47.03 -7.51 -25.41
C PHE A 452 -48.00 -6.60 -26.15
N SER A 453 -48.84 -7.09 -27.07
CA SER A 453 -49.87 -6.27 -27.75
C SER A 453 -51.05 -5.91 -26.84
N PHE A 454 -51.44 -6.78 -25.90
CA PHE A 454 -52.59 -6.63 -25.00
C PHE A 454 -52.19 -6.19 -23.58
#